data_AF-A0A2P5AV43-F1
#
_entry.id   AF-A0A2P5AV43-F1
#
_cell.length_a   1.000
_cell.length_b   1.000
_cell.length_c   1.000
_cell.angle_alpha   90.00
_cell.angle_beta   90.00
_cell.angle_gamma   90.00
#
_symmetry.space_group_name_H-M   'P 1'
#
loop_
_entity.id
_entity.type
_entity.pdbx_description
1 polymer ?
#
loop_
_entity_poly.entity_id
_entity_poly.type
_entity_poly.pdbx_seq_one_letter_code
_entity_poly.pdbx_strand_id
1 'polypeptide(L)' 'ARSYYAKKVSACRFNAGDWVLKVRTGNFSKLDSDWIGPYEVIKVLDNGAYVLKELKTGKSLPNTWNAQHLKKYHV' A
#
# COMPACT_ATOMS: atom_id res chain seq x y z
N ALA A 1 -12.31 7.90 32.79
CA ALA A 1 -11.69 8.62 31.67
C ALA A 1 -10.90 7.64 30.80
N ARG A 2 -11.41 7.26 29.62
CA ARG A 2 -10.65 6.43 28.66
C ARG A 2 -11.06 6.82 27.24
N SER A 3 -10.27 7.68 26.61
CA SER A 3 -10.26 7.82 25.15
C SER A 3 -8.87 8.28 24.74
N TYR A 4 -7.90 7.35 24.75
CA TYR A 4 -6.48 7.66 24.52
C TYR A 4 -5.97 7.26 23.12
N TYR A 5 -6.80 6.73 22.22
CA TYR A 5 -6.33 6.33 20.89
C TYR A 5 -7.39 6.54 19.80
N ALA A 6 -7.84 7.77 19.60
CA ALA A 6 -8.33 8.13 18.26
C ALA A 6 -7.11 8.30 17.36
N LYS A 7 -6.50 7.17 16.94
CA LYS A 7 -5.44 7.17 15.92
C LYS A 7 -6.12 7.72 14.67
N LYS A 8 -5.82 8.97 14.30
CA LYS A 8 -6.29 9.59 13.05
C LYS A 8 -5.71 8.78 11.91
N VAL A 9 -6.41 7.73 11.50
CA VAL A 9 -6.14 7.03 10.25
C VAL A 9 -6.54 8.04 9.18
N SER A 10 -5.58 8.82 8.69
CA SER A 10 -5.78 9.59 7.46
C SER A 10 -6.23 8.57 6.42
N ALA A 11 -7.42 8.76 5.86
CA ALA A 11 -7.89 7.91 4.78
C ALA A 11 -6.94 8.09 3.58
N CYS A 12 -5.89 7.28 3.52
CA CYS A 12 -5.00 7.21 2.37
C CYS A 12 -5.82 6.63 1.23
N ARG A 13 -6.27 7.51 0.34
CA ARG A 13 -6.91 7.13 -0.92
C ARG A 13 -5.87 7.22 -2.02
N PHE A 14 -5.82 6.18 -2.84
CA PHE A 14 -5.00 6.13 -4.03
C PHE A 14 -5.91 6.09 -5.25
N ASN A 15 -5.47 6.69 -6.35
CA ASN A 15 -6.16 6.65 -7.62
C ASN A 15 -5.44 5.68 -8.57
N ALA A 16 -6.13 5.24 -9.62
CA ALA A 16 -5.45 4.51 -10.69
C ALA A 16 -4.34 5.39 -11.31
N GLY A 17 -3.17 4.82 -11.52
CA GLY A 17 -1.96 5.53 -11.97
C GLY A 17 -1.09 6.09 -10.85
N ASP A 18 -1.55 6.10 -9.58
CA ASP A 18 -0.70 6.48 -8.45
C ASP A 18 0.40 5.42 -8.23
N TRP A 19 1.57 5.93 -7.86
CA TRP A 19 2.73 5.12 -7.51
C TRP A 19 2.73 4.89 -6.01
N VAL A 20 2.83 3.63 -5.60
CA VAL A 20 2.77 3.21 -4.21
C VAL A 20 3.85 2.21 -3.88
N LEU A 21 4.35 2.28 -2.66
CA LEU A 21 5.13 1.21 -2.06
C LEU A 21 4.17 0.28 -1.32
N LYS A 22 4.43 -1.03 -1.35
CA LYS A 22 3.65 -2.00 -0.56
C LYS A 22 4.43 -2.47 0.65
N VAL A 23 3.73 -2.82 1.72
CA VAL A 23 4.38 -3.50 2.85
C VAL A 23 4.90 -4.87 2.42
N ARG A 24 6.04 -5.23 2.98
CA ARG A 24 6.70 -6.51 2.79
C ARG A 24 6.03 -7.55 3.69
N THR A 25 5.56 -8.65 3.10
CA THR A 25 4.93 -9.76 3.84
C THR A 25 5.95 -10.87 4.05
N GLY A 26 6.27 -11.20 5.31
CA GLY A 26 7.19 -12.29 5.67
C GLY A 26 8.06 -11.97 6.89
N ASN A 27 8.99 -12.87 7.23
CA ASN A 27 9.92 -12.71 8.35
C ASN A 27 11.14 -11.88 7.90
N PHE A 28 11.28 -10.66 8.43
CA PHE A 28 12.42 -9.80 8.14
C PHE A 28 13.11 -9.34 9.42
N SER A 29 14.41 -9.11 9.30
CA SER A 29 15.24 -8.55 10.35
C SER A 29 14.90 -7.07 10.55
N LYS A 30 14.81 -6.67 11.81
CA LYS A 30 14.29 -5.39 12.37
C LYS A 30 14.92 -4.09 11.85
N LEU A 31 15.84 -4.15 10.87
CA LEU A 31 16.61 -3.01 10.36
C LEU A 31 16.40 -2.71 8.86
N ASP A 32 15.67 -3.55 8.12
CA ASP A 32 15.35 -3.27 6.71
C ASP A 32 14.03 -2.50 6.58
N SER A 33 13.92 -1.63 5.58
CA SER A 33 12.66 -0.91 5.32
C SER A 33 11.54 -1.88 4.94
N ASP A 34 10.42 -1.85 5.68
CA ASP A 34 9.26 -2.73 5.45
C ASP A 34 8.53 -2.47 4.13
N TRP A 35 8.97 -1.53 3.30
CA TRP A 35 8.30 -1.10 2.07
C TRP A 35 9.06 -1.59 0.83
N ILE A 36 8.38 -2.33 -0.04
CA ILE A 36 8.94 -2.84 -1.31
C ILE A 36 8.39 -2.03 -2.47
N GLY A 37 9.31 -1.65 -3.36
CA GLY A 37 9.12 -1.38 -4.78
C GLY A 37 8.20 -0.21 -5.13
N PRO A 38 8.37 0.44 -6.29
CA PRO A 38 7.27 1.19 -6.88
C PRO A 38 6.30 0.23 -7.57
N TYR A 39 5.05 0.25 -7.11
CA TYR A 39 3.91 -0.39 -7.74
C TYR A 39 2.96 0.67 -8.26
N GLU A 40 2.31 0.39 -9.38
CA GLU A 40 1.27 1.24 -9.94
C GLU A 40 -0.10 0.72 -9.50
N VAL A 41 -0.96 1.59 -8.98
CA VAL A 41 -2.36 1.25 -8.75
C VAL A 41 -3.07 1.16 -10.09
N ILE A 42 -3.56 -0.02 -10.47
CA ILE A 42 -4.28 -0.20 -11.74
C ILE A 42 -5.80 -0.20 -11.57
N LYS A 43 -6.28 -0.49 -10.36
CA LYS A 43 -7.71 -0.51 -10.04
C LYS A 43 -7.94 -0.16 -8.59
N VAL A 44 -8.88 0.74 -8.36
CA VAL A 44 -9.42 1.07 -7.04
C VAL A 44 -10.69 0.26 -6.84
N LEU A 45 -10.78 -0.46 -5.72
CA LEU A 45 -11.99 -1.14 -5.28
C LEU A 45 -12.72 -0.31 -4.24
N ASP A 46 -14.04 -0.45 -4.18
CA ASP A 46 -14.96 0.39 -3.40
C ASP A 46 -14.64 0.39 -1.88
N ASN A 47 -14.06 -0.70 -1.36
CA ASN A 47 -13.75 -0.88 0.05
C ASN A 47 -12.31 -0.48 0.46
N GLY A 48 -11.67 0.43 -0.28
CA GLY A 48 -10.28 0.86 0.03
C GLY A 48 -9.24 -0.24 -0.20
N ALA A 49 -9.57 -1.19 -1.09
CA ALA A 49 -8.64 -2.17 -1.62
C ALA A 49 -8.18 -1.74 -3.02
N TYR A 50 -6.97 -2.14 -3.39
CA TYR A 50 -6.31 -1.72 -4.61
C TYR A 50 -5.69 -2.92 -5.30
N VAL A 51 -5.83 -2.97 -6.61
CA VAL A 51 -5.05 -3.88 -7.44
C VAL A 51 -3.80 -3.13 -7.87
N LEU A 52 -2.65 -3.75 -7.63
CA LEU A 52 -1.37 -3.19 -7.98
C LEU A 52 -0.78 -3.91 -9.18
N LYS A 53 0.06 -3.22 -9.93
CA LYS A 53 0.90 -3.75 -11.00
C LYS A 53 2.35 -3.46 -10.68
N GLU A 54 3.19 -4.47 -10.82
CA GLU A 54 4.62 -4.28 -10.69
C GLU A 54 5.15 -3.54 -11.92
N LEU A 55 5.89 -2.44 -11.71
CA LEU A 55 6.41 -1.64 -12.80
C LEU A 55 7.42 -2.41 -13.67
N LYS A 56 8.28 -3.22 -13.02
CA LYS A 56 9.38 -3.92 -13.69
C LYS A 56 8.90 -5.03 -14.62
N THR A 57 7.97 -5.87 -14.15
CA THR A 57 7.46 -7.00 -14.92
C THR A 57 6.15 -6.69 -15.65
N GLY A 58 5.50 -5.57 -15.30
CA GLY A 58 4.18 -5.23 -15.81
C GLY A 58 3.06 -6.17 -15.35
N LYS A 59 3.34 -7.07 -14.41
CA LYS A 59 2.36 -8.06 -13.94
C LYS A 59 1.49 -7.48 -12.83
N SER A 60 0.18 -7.72 -12.92
CA SER A 60 -0.73 -7.44 -11.81
C SER A 60 -0.43 -8.37 -10.63
N LEU A 61 -0.41 -7.83 -9.42
CA LEU A 61 -0.36 -8.66 -8.23
C LEU A 61 -1.67 -9.45 -8.12
N PRO A 62 -1.61 -10.76 -7.83
CA PRO A 62 -2.80 -11.59 -7.69
C PRO A 62 -3.64 -11.21 -6.46
N ASN A 63 -3.01 -10.58 -5.47
CA ASN A 63 -3.68 -10.14 -4.25
C ASN A 63 -4.14 -8.68 -4.35
N THR A 64 -5.32 -8.41 -3.81
CA THR A 64 -5.80 -7.06 -3.53
C THR A 64 -5.18 -6.52 -2.24
N TRP A 65 -4.69 -5.28 -2.28
CA TRP A 65 -3.99 -4.62 -1.18
C TRP A 65 -4.84 -3.54 -0.55
N ASN A 66 -4.97 -3.54 0.78
CA ASN A 66 -5.66 -2.47 1.49
C ASN A 66 -4.80 -1.19 1.54
N ALA A 67 -5.43 -0.02 1.57
CA ALA A 67 -4.78 1.28 1.80
C ALA A 67 -3.75 1.27 2.95
N GLN A 68 -4.03 0.55 4.04
CA GLN A 68 -3.16 0.47 5.22
C GLN A 68 -1.82 -0.23 4.95
N HIS A 69 -1.76 -1.06 3.92
CA HIS A 69 -0.57 -1.80 3.50
C HIS A 69 0.16 -1.13 2.33
N LEU A 70 -0.27 0.09 1.97
CA LEU A 70 0.29 0.88 0.88
C LEU A 70 0.76 2.22 1.42
N LYS A 71 1.84 2.73 0.82
CA LYS A 71 2.39 4.05 1.10
C LYS A 71 2.57 4.79 -0.20
N LYS A 72 2.17 6.07 -0.25
CA LYS A 72 2.37 6.89 -1.45
C LYS A 72 3.87 6.97 -1.75
N TYR A 73 4.23 6.66 -2.99
CA TYR A 73 5.57 6.88 -3.49
C TYR A 73 5.65 8.34 -3.94
N HIS A 74 6.53 9.11 -3.31
CA HIS A 74 6.85 10.47 -3.73
C HIS A 74 8.18 10.40 -4.48
N VAL A 75 8.15 10.77 -5.77
CA VAL A 75 9.34 11.06 -6.57
C VAL A 75 9.86 12.44 -6.20
#